data_AF-A0A835HRR6-F1
#
_entry.id   AF-A0A835HRR6-F1
#
_cell.length_a   1.000
_cell.length_b   1.000
_cell.length_c   1.000
_cell.angle_alpha   90.00
_cell.angle_beta   90.00
_cell.angle_gamma   90.00
#
_symmetry.space_group_name_H-M   'P 1'
#
loop_
_entity.id
_entity.type
_entity.pdbx_description
1 polymer ?
#
loop_
_entity_poly.entity_id
_entity_poly.type
_entity_poly.pdbx_seq_one_letter_code
_entity_poly.pdbx_strand_id
1 'polypeptide(L)'
;MNPLILHGRVYCDTCKCGFETPVTTYIAEARIRVECKLRDTLQVVYSTEAVTDSSGAYEVSVADDHDDQLCESVLISNPRKRRHRACPGVRELV
;
A
#
# COMPACT_ATOMS: atom_id res chain seq x y z
N MET A 1 -20.57 -11.59 9.33
CA MET A 1 -19.34 -10.83 9.58
C MET A 1 -19.27 -9.75 8.51
N ASN A 2 -19.08 -8.49 8.90
CA ASN A 2 -18.90 -7.41 7.94
C ASN A 2 -17.40 -7.30 7.65
N PRO A 3 -16.98 -7.36 6.38
CA PRO A 3 -15.58 -7.21 6.04
C PRO A 3 -15.11 -5.80 6.41
N LEU A 4 -13.89 -5.71 6.95
CA LEU A 4 -13.22 -4.42 7.12
C LEU A 4 -12.71 -3.97 5.75
N ILE A 5 -12.88 -2.68 5.45
CA ILE A 5 -12.42 -2.10 4.20
C ILE A 5 -11.20 -1.23 4.52
N LEU A 6 -10.04 -1.65 4.04
CA LEU A 6 -8.82 -0.86 4.13
C LEU A 6 -8.71 0.03 2.89
N HIS A 7 -8.54 1.32 3.12
CA HIS A 7 -8.27 2.30 2.07
C HIS A 7 -6.83 2.80 2.20
N GLY A 8 -6.18 3.04 1.08
CA GLY A 8 -4.90 3.71 1.05
C GLY A 8 -4.59 4.31 -0.30
N ARG A 9 -3.45 4.99 -0.39
CA ARG A 9 -2.97 5.63 -1.63
C ARG A 9 -1.49 5.40 -1.82
N VAL A 10 -1.09 5.17 -3.05
CA VAL A 10 0.32 5.13 -3.43
C VAL A 10 0.68 6.44 -4.12
N TYR A 11 1.70 7.09 -3.61
CA TYR A 11 2.12 8.40 -4.08
C TYR A 11 3.62 8.50 -4.28
N CYS A 12 3.98 9.48 -5.10
CA CYS A 12 5.36 9.84 -5.34
C CYS A 12 5.77 10.98 -4.41
N ASP A 13 6.61 10.66 -3.43
CA ASP A 13 7.34 11.59 -2.59
C ASP A 13 8.54 12.15 -3.38
N THR A 14 8.25 13.17 -4.17
CA THR A 14 9.24 13.88 -5.01
C THR A 14 10.34 14.54 -4.18
N CYS A 15 10.05 14.89 -2.92
CA CYS A 15 10.97 15.52 -1.99
C CYS A 15 11.75 14.54 -1.10
N LYS A 16 11.40 13.24 -1.11
CA LYS A 16 11.91 12.21 -0.17
C LYS A 16 11.72 12.55 1.31
N CYS A 17 10.67 13.29 1.64
CA CYS A 17 10.44 13.84 2.97
C CYS A 17 9.63 12.92 3.90
N GLY A 18 8.96 11.89 3.38
CA GLY A 18 8.19 10.95 4.21
C GLY A 18 6.68 11.19 4.24
N PHE A 19 6.19 12.27 3.65
CA PHE A 19 4.78 12.68 3.75
C PHE A 19 4.30 13.35 2.44
N GLU A 20 3.00 13.58 2.32
CA GLU A 20 2.42 14.27 1.16
C GLU A 20 2.75 15.77 1.15
N THR A 21 3.10 16.28 -0.02
CA THR A 21 3.34 17.70 -0.27
C THR A 21 2.49 18.17 -1.45
N PRO A 22 2.34 19.49 -1.70
CA PRO A 22 1.60 19.98 -2.86
C PRO A 22 2.16 19.53 -4.23
N VAL A 23 3.41 19.07 -4.28
CA VAL A 23 4.06 18.54 -5.50
C VAL A 23 4.02 17.01 -5.57
N THR A 24 3.36 16.35 -4.62
CA THR A 24 3.13 14.91 -4.64
C THR A 24 2.28 14.54 -5.86
N THR A 25 2.64 13.44 -6.53
CA THR A 25 1.82 12.87 -7.60
C THR A 25 1.42 11.45 -7.26
N TYR A 26 0.15 11.11 -7.42
CA TYR A 26 -0.33 9.74 -7.20
C TYR A 26 0.09 8.78 -8.30
N ILE A 27 0.18 7.49 -7.94
CA ILE A 27 0.65 6.42 -8.82
C ILE A 27 -0.44 5.38 -9.00
N ALA A 28 -1.04 5.39 -10.19
CA ALA A 28 -1.96 4.36 -10.63
C ALA A 28 -1.24 3.05 -10.96
N GLU A 29 -1.99 1.94 -10.96
CA GLU A 29 -1.54 0.58 -11.29
C GLU A 29 -0.36 0.07 -10.45
N ALA A 30 -0.11 0.69 -9.29
CA ALA A 30 0.77 0.14 -8.28
C ALA A 30 0.10 -1.05 -7.60
N ARG A 31 0.85 -2.16 -7.45
CA ARG A 31 0.42 -3.35 -6.71
C ARG A 31 0.88 -3.23 -5.27
N ILE A 32 -0.06 -3.34 -4.35
CA ILE A 32 0.17 -3.40 -2.92
C ILE A 32 -0.27 -4.77 -2.40
N ARG A 33 0.22 -5.14 -1.23
CA ARG A 33 -0.22 -6.32 -0.50
C ARG A 33 -0.41 -5.99 0.95
N VAL A 34 -1.53 -6.41 1.51
CA VAL A 34 -1.74 -6.41 2.95
C VAL A 34 -1.36 -7.78 3.46
N GLU A 35 -0.41 -7.83 4.38
CA GLU A 35 0.04 -9.06 5.03
C GLU A 35 -0.20 -8.93 6.54
N CYS A 36 -0.83 -9.94 7.14
CA CYS A 36 -0.92 -10.05 8.60
C CYS A 36 -0.01 -11.16 9.09
N LYS A 37 0.76 -10.86 10.13
CA LYS A 37 1.77 -11.72 10.73
C LYS A 37 1.43 -12.02 12.18
N LEU A 38 1.77 -13.22 12.64
CA LEU A 38 1.75 -13.51 14.08
C LEU A 38 2.76 -12.61 14.81
N ARG A 39 2.35 -12.02 15.92
CA ARG A 39 3.17 -11.07 16.68
C ARG A 39 4.48 -11.66 17.19
N ASP A 40 4.45 -12.94 17.60
CA ASP A 40 5.61 -13.60 18.23
C ASP A 40 6.59 -14.18 17.22
N THR A 41 6.09 -14.74 16.11
CA THR A 41 6.92 -15.48 15.14
C THR A 41 7.18 -14.69 13.87
N LEU A 42 6.45 -13.58 13.65
CA LEU A 42 6.41 -12.81 12.41
C LEU A 42 6.01 -13.64 11.18
N GLN A 43 5.43 -14.82 11.37
CA GLN A 43 4.96 -15.67 10.29
C GLN A 43 3.70 -15.06 9.67
N VAL A 44 3.71 -14.88 8.34
CA VAL A 44 2.54 -14.43 7.59
C VAL A 44 1.46 -15.49 7.66
N VAL A 45 0.29 -15.12 8.17
CA VAL A 45 -0.90 -15.97 8.29
C VAL A 45 -2.02 -15.55 7.36
N TYR A 46 -1.96 -14.31 6.87
CA TYR A 46 -2.91 -13.79 5.89
C TYR A 46 -2.18 -12.86 4.91
N SER A 47 -2.60 -12.91 3.64
CA SER A 47 -2.09 -12.06 2.59
C SER A 47 -3.18 -11.81 1.55
N THR A 48 -3.39 -10.55 1.19
CA THR A 48 -4.27 -10.14 0.09
C THR A 48 -3.59 -9.04 -0.72
N GLU A 49 -3.88 -8.97 -2.02
CA GLU A 49 -3.29 -7.97 -2.92
C GLU A 49 -4.36 -7.02 -3.46
N ALA A 50 -3.97 -5.77 -3.68
CA ALA A 50 -4.80 -4.79 -4.36
C ALA A 50 -3.97 -4.01 -5.38
N VAL A 51 -4.68 -3.40 -6.31
CA VAL A 51 -4.09 -2.55 -7.35
C VAL A 51 -4.71 -1.17 -7.22
N THR A 52 -3.87 -0.15 -7.26
CA THR A 52 -4.33 1.23 -7.23
C THR A 52 -5.03 1.63 -8.52
N ASP A 53 -6.11 2.40 -8.36
CA ASP A 53 -6.89 2.98 -9.43
C ASP A 53 -6.20 4.18 -10.10
N SER A 54 -6.89 4.86 -11.00
CA SER A 54 -6.36 6.02 -11.72
C SER A 54 -6.02 7.22 -10.82
N SER A 55 -6.61 7.30 -9.62
CA SER A 55 -6.29 8.30 -8.60
C SER A 55 -5.11 7.90 -7.71
N GLY A 56 -4.58 6.69 -7.89
CA GLY A 56 -3.56 6.07 -7.04
C GLY A 56 -4.10 5.58 -5.71
N ALA A 57 -5.42 5.49 -5.55
CA ALA A 57 -6.08 4.92 -4.38
C ALA A 57 -6.31 3.43 -4.56
N TYR A 58 -6.27 2.66 -3.48
CA TYR A 58 -6.70 1.26 -3.48
C TYR A 58 -7.69 1.02 -2.34
N GLU A 59 -8.51 0.01 -2.55
CA GLU A 59 -9.43 -0.51 -1.56
C GLU A 59 -9.25 -2.02 -1.49
N VAL A 60 -9.19 -2.57 -0.28
CA VAL A 60 -9.09 -4.01 -0.08
C VAL A 60 -10.00 -4.47 1.05
N SER A 61 -10.83 -5.45 0.73
CA SER A 61 -11.70 -6.12 1.71
C SER A 61 -10.88 -7.13 2.51
N VAL A 62 -10.78 -6.89 3.81
CA VAL A 62 -10.22 -7.82 4.78
C VAL A 62 -11.38 -8.60 5.37
N ALA A 63 -11.47 -9.88 4.99
CA ALA A 63 -12.67 -10.70 5.21
C ALA A 63 -12.87 -11.13 6.66
N ASP A 64 -11.77 -11.26 7.40
CA ASP A 64 -11.75 -11.82 8.75
C ASP A 64 -11.22 -10.80 9.76
N ASP A 65 -11.62 -10.97 11.01
CA ASP A 65 -10.95 -10.29 12.12
C ASP A 65 -9.58 -10.94 12.31
N HIS A 66 -8.54 -10.13 12.32
CA HIS A 66 -7.16 -10.60 12.46
C HIS A 66 -6.66 -10.50 13.92
N ASP A 67 -7.54 -10.16 14.88
CA ASP A 67 -7.26 -10.14 16.33
C ASP A 67 -5.92 -9.45 16.67
N ASP A 68 -5.00 -10.17 17.34
CA ASP A 68 -3.69 -9.67 17.79
C ASP A 68 -2.58 -9.78 16.73
N GLN A 69 -2.93 -10.03 15.46
CA GLN A 69 -1.96 -10.09 14.37
C GLN A 69 -1.43 -8.70 13.99
N LEU A 70 -0.18 -8.66 13.55
CA LEU A 70 0.45 -7.46 13.00
C LEU A 70 0.15 -7.38 11.50
N CYS A 71 -0.80 -6.53 11.13
CA CYS A 71 -1.14 -6.27 9.73
C CYS A 71 -0.40 -5.05 9.19
N GLU A 72 0.27 -5.23 8.05
CA GLU A 72 1.03 -4.19 7.36
C GLU A 72 0.65 -4.20 5.88
N SER A 73 0.55 -3.02 5.27
CA SER A 73 0.53 -2.90 3.82
C SER A 73 1.96 -2.73 3.29
N VAL A 74 2.25 -3.41 2.18
CA VAL A 74 3.55 -3.37 1.52
C VAL A 74 3.37 -3.09 0.03
N LEU A 75 4.13 -2.11 -0.47
CA LEU A 75 4.21 -1.83 -1.90
C LEU A 75 5.04 -2.90 -2.60
N ILE A 76 4.42 -3.72 -3.45
CA ILE A 76 5.10 -4.76 -4.23
C ILE A 76 5.77 -4.16 -5.48
N SER A 77 5.00 -3.39 -6.26
CA SER A 77 5.48 -2.89 -7.54
C SER A 77 4.73 -1.66 -8.01
N ASN A 78 5.36 -0.87 -8.89
CA ASN A 78 4.73 0.27 -9.55
C ASN A 78 5.17 0.37 -11.02
N PRO A 79 4.32 0.92 -11.91
CA PRO A 79 4.62 1.03 -13.34
C PRO A 79 5.65 2.13 -13.66
N ARG A 80 5.95 3.02 -12.72
CA ARG A 80 6.85 4.17 -12.93
C ARG A 80 8.33 3.83 -12.82
N LYS A 81 8.69 2.57 -12.55
CA LYS A 81 10.08 2.09 -12.43
C LYS A 81 10.93 2.25 -13.72
N ARG A 82 10.35 2.61 -14.87
CA ARG A 82 11.03 2.61 -16.20
C ARG A 82 11.10 3.93 -16.97
N ARG A 83 10.50 5.05 -16.52
CA ARG A 83 10.57 6.33 -17.27
C ARG A 83 11.38 7.37 -16.51
N HIS A 84 12.15 8.19 -17.24
CA HIS A 84 13.20 9.10 -16.77
C HIS A 84 12.77 10.20 -15.76
N ARG A 85 11.48 10.27 -15.41
CA ARG A 85 10.98 10.89 -14.16
C ARG A 85 10.64 9.80 -13.15
N ALA A 86 11.62 8.97 -12.83
CA ALA A 86 11.44 7.90 -11.86
C ALA A 86 11.16 8.57 -10.51
N CYS A 87 10.07 8.17 -9.87
CA CYS A 87 9.74 8.71 -8.57
C CYS A 87 10.89 8.41 -7.59
N PRO A 88 11.54 9.42 -7.00
CA PRO A 88 12.68 9.22 -6.13
C PRO A 88 12.32 8.52 -4.81
N GLY A 89 11.08 8.67 -4.34
CA GLY A 89 10.53 7.95 -3.19
C GLY A 89 9.09 7.56 -3.46
N VAL A 90 8.82 6.27 -3.69
CA VAL A 90 7.44 5.79 -3.74
C VAL A 90 7.02 5.40 -2.34
N ARG A 91 5.88 5.93 -1.90
CA ARG A 91 5.34 5.69 -0.56
C ARG A 91 3.87 5.32 -0.63
N GLU A 92 3.45 4.60 0.38
CA GLU A 92 2.06 4.27 0.65
C GLU A 92 1.57 5.12 1.82
N LEU A 93 0.35 5.62 1.70
CA LEU A 93 -0.40 6.29 2.75
C LEU A 93 -1.60 5.40 3.07
N VAL A 94 -1.67 4.94 4.31
CA VAL A 94 -2.76 4.10 4.85
C VAL A 94 -3.52 4.90 5.88
#